data_AF-A0A8T8HVL6-F1
#
_entry.id   AF-A0A8T8HVL6-F1
#
_cell.length_a   1.000
_cell.length_b   1.000
_cell.length_c   1.000
_cell.angle_alpha   90.00
_cell.angle_beta   90.00
_cell.angle_gamma   90.00
#
_symmetry.space_group_name_H-M   'P 1'
#
loop_
_entity.id
_entity.type
_entity.pdbx_description
1 polymer ?
#
loop_
_entity_poly.entity_id
_entity_poly.type
_entity_poly.pdbx_seq_one_letter_code
_entity_poly.pdbx_strand_id
1 'polypeptide(L)' 'MDDQSELHERAALLGIVDHDLMTPEQLRVAIRERERGADPRQAEEQAGKHVDGDAG' A
#
# COMPACT_ATOMS: atom_id res chain seq x y z
N MET A 1 4.60 -17.37 -8.91
CA MET A 1 3.65 -16.27 -8.71
C MET A 1 4.46 -14.99 -8.85
N ASP A 2 3.88 -13.94 -9.43
CA ASP A 2 4.55 -12.65 -9.59
C ASP A 2 4.51 -11.88 -8.25
N ASP A 3 5.64 -11.34 -7.80
CA ASP A 3 5.76 -10.60 -6.53
C ASP A 3 4.73 -9.46 -6.41
N GLN A 4 4.33 -8.85 -7.54
CA GLN A 4 3.31 -7.82 -7.56
C GLN A 4 1.92 -8.39 -7.28
N SER A 5 1.60 -9.57 -7.83
CA SER A 5 0.29 -10.22 -7.59
C SER A 5 0.10 -10.57 -6.12
N GLU A 6 1.16 -11.01 -5.43
CA GLU A 6 1.13 -11.28 -3.99
C GLU A 6 0.90 -10.02 -3.15
N LEU A 7 1.44 -8.87 -3.59
CA LEU A 7 1.21 -7.59 -2.93
C LEU A 7 -0.25 -7.13 -3.06
N HIS A 8 -0.86 -7.24 -4.25
CA HIS A 8 -2.27 -6.88 -4.43
C HIS A 8 -3.19 -7.77 -3.59
N GLU A 9 -2.96 -9.09 -3.55
CA GLU A 9 -3.75 -10.02 -2.74
C GLU A 9 -3.65 -9.68 -1.25
N ARG A 10 -2.43 -9.43 -0.75
CA ARG A 10 -2.21 -9.06 0.65
C ARG A 10 -2.86 -7.71 0.99
N ALA A 11 -2.79 -6.74 0.09
CA ALA A 11 -3.42 -5.44 0.29
C ALA A 11 -4.95 -5.54 0.37
N ALA A 12 -5.55 -6.36 -0.51
CA ALA A 12 -6.98 -6.66 -0.49
C ALA A 12 -7.41 -7.33 0.82
N LEU A 13 -6.65 -8.32 1.31
CA LEU A 13 -6.91 -8.98 2.60
C LEU A 13 -6.83 -8.03 3.79
N LEU A 14 -5.97 -7.02 3.69
CA LEU A 14 -5.86 -5.96 4.69
C LEU A 14 -6.91 -4.86 4.52
N GLY A 15 -7.78 -4.94 3.50
CA GLY A 15 -8.87 -3.98 3.29
C GLY A 15 -8.42 -2.60 2.79
N ILE A 16 -7.24 -2.53 2.14
CA ILE A 16 -6.85 -1.36 1.35
C ILE A 16 -7.77 -1.34 0.12
N VAL A 17 -8.41 -0.22 -0.17
CA VAL A 17 -9.46 -0.15 -1.20
C VAL A 17 -8.85 0.10 -2.57
N ASP A 18 -7.96 1.08 -2.66
CA ASP A 18 -7.37 1.51 -3.93
C ASP A 18 -6.13 0.70 -4.34
N HIS A 19 -5.99 -0.52 -3.82
CA HIS A 19 -4.80 -1.36 -4.01
C HIS A 19 -4.50 -1.67 -5.49
N ASP A 20 -5.51 -1.74 -6.35
CA ASP A 20 -5.36 -1.99 -7.79
C ASP A 20 -4.74 -0.81 -8.55
N LEU A 21 -4.78 0.39 -7.97
CA LEU A 21 -4.23 1.61 -8.57
C LEU A 21 -2.82 1.93 -8.07
N MET A 22 -2.31 1.16 -7.11
CA MET A 22 -1.05 1.40 -6.44
C MET A 22 0.13 0.74 -7.16
N THR A 23 1.28 1.41 -7.12
CA THR A 23 2.56 0.81 -7.51
C THR A 23 3.01 -0.24 -6.49
N PRO A 24 3.95 -1.14 -6.84
CA PRO A 24 4.50 -2.09 -5.88
C PRO A 24 5.11 -1.44 -4.62
N GLU A 25 5.75 -0.27 -4.72
CA GLU A 25 6.20 0.46 -3.52
C GLU A 25 5.04 0.94 -2.65
N GLN A 26 4.02 1.54 -3.26
CA GLN A 26 2.84 2.03 -2.54
C GLN A 26 2.14 0.90 -1.80
N LEU A 27 2.00 -0.27 -2.44
CA LEU A 27 1.45 -1.46 -1.82
C LEU A 27 2.27 -1.88 -0.59
N ARG A 28 3.60 -1.92 -0.70
CA ARG A 28 4.47 -2.28 0.44
C ARG A 28 4.32 -1.31 1.62
N VAL A 29 4.18 -0.02 1.34
CA VAL A 29 3.97 1.00 2.39
C VAL A 29 2.59 0.85 3.01
N ALA A 30 1.53 0.77 2.21
CA ALA A 30 0.17 0.64 2.70
C ALA A 30 0.01 -0.64 3.54
N ILE A 31 0.54 -1.78 3.07
CA ILE A 31 0.54 -3.06 3.81
C ILE A 31 1.26 -2.90 5.15
N ARG A 32 2.46 -2.30 5.17
CA ARG A 32 3.22 -2.07 6.40
C ARG A 32 2.45 -1.22 7.41
N GLU A 33 1.76 -0.18 6.97
CA GLU A 33 0.98 0.68 7.86
C GLU A 33 -0.28 -0.03 8.38
N ARG A 34 -0.96 -0.83 7.54
CA ARG A 34 -2.07 -1.69 7.99
C ARG A 34 -1.63 -2.70 9.04
N GLU A 35 -0.47 -3.33 8.86
CA GLU A 35 0.11 -4.27 9.82
C GLU A 35 0.49 -3.61 11.15
N ARG A 36 0.75 -2.29 11.15
CA ARG A 36 1.00 -1.48 12.35
C ARG A 36 -0.28 -0.99 13.02
N GLY A 37 -1.44 -1.30 12.47
CA GLY A 37 -2.75 -0.93 13.01
C GLY A 37 -3.32 0.38 12.49
N ALA A 38 -2.73 1.00 11.47
CA ALA A 38 -3.34 2.14 10.79
C ALA A 38 -4.66 1.72 10.14
N ASP A 39 -5.66 2.59 10.09
CA ASP A 39 -6.87 2.33 9.31
C ASP A 39 -6.59 2.37 7.79
N PRO A 40 -7.47 1.82 6.94
CA PRO A 40 -7.25 1.78 5.48
C PRO A 40 -6.92 3.13 4.85
N ARG A 41 -7.60 4.20 5.25
CA ARG A 41 -7.40 5.53 4.68
C ARG A 41 -6.07 6.12 5.12
N GLN A 42 -5.68 5.91 6.37
CA GLN A 42 -4.36 6.32 6.86
C GLN A 42 -3.23 5.60 6.12
N ALA A 43 -3.36 4.29 5.88
CA ALA A 43 -2.37 3.52 5.16
C ALA A 43 -2.22 4.00 3.69
N GLU A 44 -3.33 4.29 3.03
CA GLU A 44 -3.38 4.85 1.67
C GLU A 44 -2.72 6.24 1.60
N GLU A 45 -3.01 7.11 2.58
CA GLU A 45 -2.41 8.45 2.65
C GLU A 45 -0.89 8.39 2.83
N GLN A 46 -0.40 7.47 3.67
CA GLN A 46 1.05 7.29 3.87
C GLN A 46 1.72 6.72 2.62
N ALA A 47 1.06 5.79 1.92
CA ALA A 47 1.55 5.25 0.67
C ALA A 47 1.66 6.33 -0.43
N GLY A 48 0.68 7.24 -0.51
CA GLY A 48 0.73 8.39 -1.43
C GLY A 48 1.91 9.32 -1.15
N LYS A 49 2.11 9.71 0.12
CA LYS A 49 3.22 10.58 0.54
C LYS A 49 4.60 9.99 0.26
N HIS A 50 4.73 8.67 0.31
CA HIS A 50 6.01 8.01 0.05
C HIS A 50 6.51 8.23 -1.38
N VAL A 51 5.60 8.34 -2.35
CA VAL A 51 5.94 8.57 -3.76
C VAL A 51 6.26 10.04 -4.02
N ASP A 52 5.57 10.96 -3.35
CA ASP A 52 5.81 12.40 -3.49
C ASP A 52 7.14 12.85 -2.84
N GLY A 53 7.65 12.08 -1.87
CA GLY A 53 8.88 12.39 -1.13
C GLY A 53 10.19 11.97 -1.79
N ASP A 54 10.16 11.13 -2.84
CA ASP A 54 11.35 10.59 -3.52
C ASP A 54 11.73 11.38 -4.81
N ALA A 55 11.06 12.51 -5.06
CA ALA A 55 11.35 13.42 -6.19
C ALA A 55 12.25 14.63 -5.80
N GLY A 56 12.94 14.56 -4.65
CA GLY A 56 13.76 15.63 -4.08
C GLY A 56 15.26 15.44 -4.27
#